data_AF-A0A6B3KER7-F1
#
_entry.id   AF-A0A6B3KER7-F1
#
_cell.length_a   1.000
_cell.length_b   1.000
_cell.length_c   1.000
_cell.angle_alpha   90.00
_cell.angle_beta   90.00
_cell.angle_gamma   90.00
#
_symmetry.space_group_name_H-M   'P 1'
#
loop_
_entity.id
_entity.type
_entity.pdbx_description
1 polymer ?
#
loop_
_entity_poly.entity_id
_entity_poly.type
_entity_poly.pdbx_seq_one_letter_code
_entity_poly.pdbx_strand_id
1 'polypeptide(L)'
;MTPATRARIGRWALRTALVLAAGWGGLAIYYALAGNALVRAGWVASWCAMAVAALWGVRRGRENWALVGIFSAAFVVLAVSWWLMQPSQDRDWADDVAQRLQPQVHGDIVTL
;
A
#
# COMPACT_ATOMS: atom_id res chain seq x y z
N MET A 1 15.51 -30.06 9.35
CA MET A 1 14.17 -29.66 8.86
C MET A 1 13.86 -30.42 7.58
N THR A 2 12.72 -31.11 7.49
CA THR A 2 12.31 -31.84 6.29
C THR A 2 11.82 -30.88 5.19
N PRO A 3 11.95 -31.23 3.89
CA PRO A 3 11.52 -30.39 2.78
C PRO A 3 10.03 -29.99 2.84
N ALA A 4 9.18 -30.87 3.37
CA ALA A 4 7.76 -30.59 3.59
C ALA A 4 7.51 -29.44 4.59
N THR A 5 8.35 -29.31 5.62
CA THR A 5 8.24 -28.23 6.61
C THR A 5 8.64 -26.89 6.03
N ARG A 6 9.71 -26.84 5.21
CA ARG A 6 10.15 -25.62 4.50
C ARG A 6 9.06 -25.08 3.57
N ALA A 7 8.41 -25.96 2.80
CA ALA A 7 7.33 -25.57 1.90
C ALA A 7 6.07 -25.08 2.63
N ARG A 8 5.82 -25.53 3.87
CA ARG A 8 4.73 -24.98 4.70
C ARG A 8 5.08 -23.60 5.23
N ILE A 9 6.29 -23.44 5.78
CA ILE A 9 6.78 -22.15 6.28
C ILE A 9 6.75 -21.09 5.18
N GLY A 10 7.25 -21.42 3.98
CA GLY A 10 7.24 -20.50 2.85
C GLY A 10 5.83 -20.04 2.45
N ARG A 11 4.84 -20.94 2.47
CA ARG A 11 3.44 -20.58 2.19
C ARG A 11 2.81 -19.71 3.26
N TRP A 12 3.11 -19.95 4.53
CA TRP A 12 2.65 -19.08 5.61
C TRP A 12 3.29 -17.70 5.53
N ALA A 13 4.61 -17.63 5.30
CA ALA A 13 5.30 -16.37 5.09
C ALA A 13 4.71 -15.57 3.91
N LEU A 14 4.45 -16.23 2.77
CA LEU A 14 3.82 -15.60 1.62
C LEU A 14 2.42 -15.07 1.94
N ARG A 15 1.57 -15.85 2.63
CA ARG A 15 0.23 -15.41 3.03
C ARG A 15 0.28 -14.21 3.95
N THR A 16 1.19 -14.22 4.93
CA THR A 16 1.40 -13.07 5.82
C THR A 16 1.84 -11.85 5.02
N ALA A 17 2.79 -12.00 4.10
CA ALA A 17 3.23 -10.91 3.24
C ALA A 17 2.09 -10.33 2.38
N LEU A 18 1.24 -11.19 1.80
CA LEU A 18 0.06 -10.75 1.04
C LEU A 18 -0.93 -9.95 1.89
N VAL A 19 -1.18 -10.38 3.14
CA VAL A 19 -2.09 -9.67 4.05
C VAL A 19 -1.50 -8.31 4.46
N LEU A 20 -0.20 -8.25 4.76
CA LEU A 20 0.48 -6.99 5.08
C LEU A 20 0.47 -6.03 3.89
N ALA A 21 0.75 -6.53 2.67
CA ALA A 21 0.68 -5.76 1.43
C ALA A 21 -0.75 -5.27 1.14
N ALA A 22 -1.77 -6.08 1.42
CA ALA A 22 -3.17 -5.69 1.29
C ALA A 22 -3.52 -4.54 2.25
N GLY A 23 -3.15 -4.67 3.54
CA GLY A 23 -3.40 -3.66 4.55
C GLY A 23 -2.68 -2.34 4.25
N TRP A 24 -1.37 -2.41 3.96
CA TRP A 24 -0.59 -1.23 3.60
C TRP A 24 -1.12 -0.57 2.31
N GLY A 25 -1.38 -1.36 1.26
CA GLY A 25 -1.86 -0.82 -0.01
C GLY A 25 -3.25 -0.20 0.09
N GLY A 26 -4.15 -0.78 0.89
CA GLY A 26 -5.47 -0.19 1.16
C GLY A 26 -5.37 1.17 1.85
N LEU A 27 -4.48 1.29 2.84
CA LEU A 27 -4.22 2.58 3.50
C LEU A 27 -3.57 3.58 2.54
N ALA A 28 -2.59 3.14 1.74
CA ALA A 28 -1.93 3.99 0.75
C ALA A 28 -2.94 4.54 -0.26
N ILE A 29 -3.79 3.71 -0.86
CA ILE A 29 -4.85 4.13 -1.78
C ILE A 29 -5.81 5.10 -1.09
N TYR A 30 -6.23 4.79 0.14
CA TYR A 30 -7.13 5.67 0.88
C TYR A 30 -6.51 7.06 1.05
N TYR A 31 -5.26 7.17 1.52
CA TYR A 31 -4.62 8.48 1.76
C TYR A 31 -4.13 9.19 0.50
N ALA A 32 -3.83 8.46 -0.58
CA ALA A 32 -3.37 9.02 -1.84
C ALA A 32 -4.50 9.64 -2.67
N LEU A 33 -5.70 9.05 -2.67
CA LEU A 33 -6.78 9.52 -3.50
C LEU A 33 -7.48 10.74 -2.89
N ALA A 34 -7.38 11.87 -3.59
CA ALA A 34 -8.28 13.01 -3.41
C ALA A 34 -9.62 12.69 -4.09
N GLY A 35 -10.70 12.62 -3.31
CA GLY A 35 -12.03 12.30 -3.82
C GLY A 35 -13.03 12.00 -2.71
N ASN A 36 -14.31 11.87 -3.07
CA ASN A 36 -15.36 11.53 -2.11
C ASN A 36 -15.15 10.13 -1.50
N ALA A 37 -15.79 9.87 -0.36
CA ALA A 37 -15.62 8.62 0.39
C ALA A 37 -15.98 7.37 -0.42
N LEU A 38 -16.97 7.46 -1.32
CA LEU A 38 -17.42 6.35 -2.16
C LEU A 38 -16.34 5.92 -3.17
N VAL A 39 -15.71 6.88 -3.85
CA VAL A 39 -14.63 6.59 -4.80
C VAL A 39 -13.44 5.95 -4.09
N ARG A 40 -13.04 6.50 -2.93
CA ARG A 40 -11.95 5.93 -2.11
C ARG A 40 -12.29 4.51 -1.66
N ALA A 41 -13.50 4.27 -1.16
CA ALA A 41 -13.95 2.95 -0.75
C ALA A 41 -13.97 1.95 -1.91
N GLY A 42 -14.41 2.36 -3.11
CA GLY A 42 -14.41 1.51 -4.30
C GLY A 42 -13.02 1.04 -4.71
N TRP A 43 -12.03 1.94 -4.69
CA TRP A 43 -10.64 1.58 -4.98
C TRP A 43 -10.03 0.67 -3.92
N VAL A 44 -10.25 0.96 -2.63
CA VAL A 44 -9.79 0.10 -1.53
C VAL A 44 -10.45 -1.28 -1.60
N ALA A 45 -11.75 -1.36 -1.89
CA ALA A 45 -12.46 -2.62 -2.06
C ALA A 45 -11.90 -3.45 -3.23
N SER A 46 -11.61 -2.79 -4.36
CA SER A 46 -11.01 -3.43 -5.53
C SER A 46 -9.62 -4.00 -5.22
N TRP A 47 -8.81 -3.24 -4.50
CA TRP A 47 -7.50 -3.68 -4.00
C TRP A 47 -7.60 -4.91 -3.08
N CYS A 48 -8.50 -4.86 -2.10
CA CYS A 48 -8.77 -5.98 -1.20
C CYS A 48 -9.27 -7.21 -1.95
N ALA A 49 -10.12 -7.06 -2.97
CA ALA A 49 -10.59 -8.16 -3.79
C ALA A 49 -9.44 -8.86 -4.53
N MET A 50 -8.48 -8.10 -5.07
CA MET A 50 -7.27 -8.67 -5.69
C MET A 50 -6.41 -9.43 -4.68
N ALA A 51 -6.25 -8.90 -3.46
CA ALA A 51 -5.52 -9.59 -2.40
C ALA A 51 -6.19 -10.91 -2.00
N VAL A 52 -7.52 -10.92 -1.88
CA VAL A 52 -8.29 -12.15 -1.59
C VAL A 52 -8.12 -13.17 -2.73
N ALA A 53 -8.13 -12.73 -3.98
CA ALA A 53 -7.87 -13.60 -5.13
C ALA A 53 -6.44 -14.19 -5.08
N ALA A 54 -5.43 -13.39 -4.75
CA ALA A 54 -4.06 -13.87 -4.57
C ALA A 54 -3.93 -14.89 -3.43
N LEU A 55 -4.58 -14.64 -2.28
CA LEU A 55 -4.63 -15.58 -1.16
C LEU A 55 -5.32 -16.89 -1.55
N TRP A 56 -6.38 -16.83 -2.36
CA TRP A 56 -7.03 -18.01 -2.91
C TRP A 56 -6.09 -18.77 -3.88
N GLY A 57 -5.29 -18.06 -4.66
CA GLY A 57 -4.26 -18.65 -5.54
C GLY A 57 -3.23 -19.51 -4.80
N VAL A 58 -2.99 -19.26 -3.50
CA VAL A 58 -2.07 -20.05 -2.64
C VAL A 58 -2.80 -21.22 -1.94
N ARG A 59 -3.99 -21.63 -2.40
CA ARG A 59 -4.68 -22.83 -1.87
C ARG A 59 -3.96 -24.11 -2.31
N ARG A 60 -3.91 -25.08 -1.39
CA ARG A 60 -3.17 -26.34 -1.53
C ARG A 60 -3.73 -27.16 -2.71
N GLY A 61 -2.87 -27.52 -3.66
CA GLY A 61 -3.19 -28.48 -4.74
C GLY A 61 -3.66 -27.88 -6.08
N ARG A 62 -3.93 -26.57 -6.15
CA ARG A 62 -4.23 -25.83 -7.40
C ARG A 62 -3.63 -24.42 -7.32
N GLU A 63 -2.31 -24.37 -7.15
CA GLU A 63 -1.60 -23.11 -6.96
C GLU A 63 -1.69 -22.28 -8.24
N ASN A 64 -2.47 -21.20 -8.18
CA ASN A 64 -2.58 -20.26 -9.29
C ASN A 64 -1.62 -19.10 -9.06
N TRP A 65 -0.36 -19.34 -9.42
CA TRP A 65 0.72 -18.36 -9.30
C TRP A 65 0.48 -17.09 -10.12
N ALA A 66 -0.37 -17.12 -11.15
CA ALA A 66 -0.73 -15.93 -11.91
C ALA A 66 -1.46 -14.90 -11.05
N LEU A 67 -2.39 -15.32 -10.17
CA LEU A 67 -3.10 -14.40 -9.27
C LEU A 67 -2.15 -13.73 -8.26
N VAL A 68 -1.19 -14.50 -7.74
CA VAL A 68 -0.13 -13.98 -6.85
C VAL A 68 0.78 -13.00 -7.60
N GLY A 69 1.15 -13.33 -8.84
CA GLY A 69 1.97 -12.49 -9.70
C GLY A 69 1.30 -11.16 -10.05
N ILE A 70 0.02 -11.19 -10.43
CA ILE A 70 -0.77 -9.99 -10.75
C ILE A 70 -0.85 -9.06 -9.54
N PHE A 71 -1.19 -9.59 -8.36
CA PHE A 71 -1.25 -8.77 -7.15
C PHE A 71 0.13 -8.23 -6.75
N SER A 72 1.18 -9.06 -6.83
CA SER A 72 2.55 -8.62 -6.55
C SER A 72 2.99 -7.49 -7.49
N ALA A 73 2.69 -7.59 -8.78
CA ALA A 73 3.00 -6.55 -9.76
C ALA A 73 2.23 -5.25 -9.45
N ALA A 74 0.93 -5.35 -9.15
CA ALA A 74 0.12 -4.21 -8.75
C ALA A 74 0.65 -3.55 -7.46
N PHE A 75 1.14 -4.35 -6.50
CA PHE A 75 1.77 -3.86 -5.28
C PHE A 75 3.06 -3.10 -5.55
N VAL A 76 3.93 -3.62 -6.44
CA VAL A 76 5.15 -2.91 -6.84
C VAL A 76 4.81 -1.58 -7.49
N VAL A 77 3.83 -1.55 -8.40
CA VAL A 77 3.36 -0.29 -9.03
C VAL A 77 2.89 0.69 -7.96
N LEU A 78 2.01 0.26 -7.06
CA LEU A 78 1.49 1.10 -5.98
C LEU A 78 2.61 1.62 -5.06
N ALA A 79 3.56 0.77 -4.69
CA ALA A 79 4.69 1.13 -3.83
C ALA A 79 5.60 2.17 -4.51
N VAL A 80 5.89 1.99 -5.79
CA VAL A 80 6.68 2.96 -6.58
C VAL A 80 5.91 4.27 -6.73
N SER A 81 4.62 4.22 -7.06
CA SER A 81 3.77 5.41 -7.16
C SER A 81 3.71 6.19 -5.84
N TRP A 82 3.58 5.48 -4.70
CA TRP A 82 3.61 6.10 -3.38
C TRP A 82 4.96 6.77 -3.09
N TRP A 83 6.06 6.11 -3.45
CA TRP A 83 7.40 6.67 -3.25
C TRP A 83 7.66 7.93 -4.09
N LEU A 84 7.07 8.01 -5.28
CA LEU A 84 7.17 9.16 -6.18
C LEU A 84 6.21 10.30 -5.83
N MET A 85 5.26 10.11 -4.91
CA MET A 85 4.35 11.18 -4.50
C MET A 85 5.11 12.30 -3.78
N GLN A 86 5.00 13.52 -4.33
CA GLN A 86 5.54 14.71 -3.68
C GLN A 86 4.79 15.01 -2.38
N PRO A 87 5.50 15.35 -1.29
CA PRO A 87 4.87 15.85 -0.08
C PRO A 87 4.04 17.10 -0.41
N SER A 88 2.74 17.04 -0.16
CA SER A 88 1.85 18.21 -0.26
C SER A 88 1.61 18.78 1.13
N GLN A 89 1.75 20.09 1.27
CA GLN A 89 1.46 20.83 2.50
C GLN A 89 0.01 21.35 2.54
N ASP A 90 -0.75 21.21 1.46
CA ASP A 90 -2.09 21.77 1.30
C ASP A 90 -3.21 20.80 1.71
N ARG A 91 -2.89 19.79 2.53
CA ARG A 91 -3.92 18.89 3.05
C ARG A 91 -4.75 19.60 4.11
N ASP A 92 -5.99 19.16 4.25
CA ASP A 92 -6.91 19.59 5.30
C ASP A 92 -6.50 18.96 6.64
N TRP A 93 -5.47 19.53 7.26
CA TRP A 93 -5.02 19.16 8.60
C TRP A 93 -5.91 19.84 9.64
N ALA A 94 -6.11 19.19 10.79
CA ALA A 94 -6.81 19.83 11.89
C ALA A 94 -6.09 21.12 12.32
N ASP A 95 -6.85 22.12 12.77
CA ASP A 95 -6.36 23.47 13.03
C ASP A 95 -5.17 23.51 14.01
N ASP A 96 -5.07 22.53 14.91
CA ASP A 96 -3.98 22.38 15.88
C ASP A 96 -2.65 21.91 15.27
N VAL A 97 -2.70 21.18 14.15
CA VAL A 97 -1.53 20.63 13.44
C VAL A 97 -1.31 21.25 12.06
N ALA A 98 -2.19 22.15 11.61
CA ALA A 98 -2.08 22.90 10.36
C ALA A 98 -1.06 24.06 10.43
N GLN A 99 0.08 23.84 11.10
CA GLN A 99 1.17 24.81 11.10
C GLN A 99 1.91 24.71 9.76
N ARG A 100 1.57 25.61 8.83
CA ARG A 100 2.38 25.78 7.62
C ARG A 100 3.75 26.32 8.01
N LEU A 101 4.81 25.67 7.53
CA LEU A 101 6.17 26.21 7.57
C LEU A 101 6.15 27.62 6.95
N GLN A 102 6.60 28.61 7.71
CA GLN A 102 6.76 29.98 7.24
C GLN A 102 8.25 30.27 7.10
N PRO A 103 8.86 29.93 5.95
CA PRO A 103 10.27 30.15 5.76
C PRO A 103 10.60 31.65 5.85
N GLN A 104 11.55 31.99 6.72
CA GLN A 104 12.13 33.33 6.83
C GLN A 104 13.39 33.38 5.96
N VAL A 105 13.39 34.25 4.95
CA VAL A 105 14.53 34.40 4.03
C VAL A 105 15.31 35.66 4.40
N HIS A 106 16.57 35.49 4.83
CA HIS A 106 17.52 36.57 5.11
C HIS A 106 18.71 36.47 4.16
N GLY A 107 18.64 37.20 3.04
CA GLY A 107 19.67 37.13 1.99
C GLY A 107 19.77 35.71 1.45
N ASP A 108 20.94 35.09 1.62
CA ASP A 108 21.22 33.73 1.17
C ASP A 108 20.88 32.63 2.21
N ILE A 109 20.32 33.01 3.35
CA ILE A 109 19.93 32.08 4.43
C ILE A 109 18.41 31.91 4.44
N VAL A 110 17.96 30.66 4.32
CA VAL A 110 16.56 30.26 4.49
C VAL A 110 16.42 29.52 5.82
N THR A 111 15.65 30.08 6.74
CA THR A 111 15.28 29.42 8.00
C THR A 111 13.85 28.91 7.87
N LEU A 112 13.66 27.61 8.11
CA LEU A 112 12.38 26.90 8.03
C LEU A 112 11.59 27.01 9.35
#